data_AF-A0A2D0QWB8-F1
#
_entry.id   AF-A0A2D0QWB8-F1
#
_cell.length_a   1.000
_cell.length_b   1.000
_cell.length_c   1.000
_cell.angle_alpha   90.00
_cell.angle_beta   90.00
_cell.angle_gamma   90.00
#
_symmetry.space_group_name_H-M   'P 1'
#
loop_
_entity.id
_entity.type
_entity.pdbx_description
1 polymer ?
#
loop_
_entity_poly.entity_id
_entity_poly.type
_entity_poly.pdbx_seq_one_letter_code
_entity_poly.pdbx_strand_id
1 'polypeptide(L)'
;MELRTAAVLLLFLCASIFITTEAGLIPNCCLSTRDKISRIKIKNAQKYDLQSDAGPCEVKALILHVGKKRFCLDPKLEKMVKRGMRKMNMHGPKQKSQ
;
A
#
# COMPACT_ATOMS: atom_id res chain seq x y z
N MET A 1 -8.94 -39.64 23.57
CA MET A 1 -7.75 -38.76 23.48
C MET A 1 -7.71 -38.08 22.11
N GLU A 2 -7.98 -38.84 21.03
CA GLU A 2 -8.03 -38.39 19.63
C GLU A 2 -8.72 -37.04 19.34
N LEU A 3 -9.97 -36.83 19.81
CA LEU A 3 -10.74 -35.61 19.49
C LEU A 3 -10.12 -34.34 20.10
N ARG A 4 -9.51 -34.46 21.29
CA ARG A 4 -8.86 -33.33 21.98
C ARG A 4 -7.57 -32.95 21.28
N THR A 5 -6.78 -33.94 20.87
CA THR A 5 -5.54 -33.73 20.10
C THR A 5 -5.85 -33.10 18.74
N ALA A 6 -6.88 -33.59 18.04
CA ALA A 6 -7.31 -33.02 16.76
C ALA A 6 -7.80 -31.57 16.90
N ALA A 7 -8.59 -31.26 17.95
CA ALA A 7 -9.05 -29.91 18.21
C ALA A 7 -7.89 -28.95 18.52
N VAL A 8 -6.91 -29.39 19.32
CA VAL A 8 -5.71 -28.60 19.62
C VAL A 8 -4.90 -28.34 18.36
N LEU A 9 -4.66 -29.36 17.53
CA LEU A 9 -3.95 -29.21 16.25
C LEU A 9 -4.66 -28.23 15.30
N LEU A 10 -5.99 -28.30 15.22
CA LEU A 10 -6.79 -27.39 14.39
C LEU A 10 -6.70 -25.94 14.89
N LEU A 11 -6.76 -25.72 16.21
CA LEU A 11 -6.62 -24.39 16.81
C LEU A 11 -5.24 -23.78 16.54
N PHE A 12 -4.17 -24.59 16.62
CA PHE A 12 -2.81 -24.14 16.27
C PHE A 12 -2.68 -23.77 14.80
N LEU A 13 -3.28 -24.54 13.89
CA LEU A 13 -3.29 -24.23 12.46
C LEU A 13 -4.05 -22.93 12.15
N CYS A 14 -5.21 -22.75 12.78
CA CYS A 14 -5.98 -21.51 12.61
C CYS A 14 -5.19 -20.31 13.14
N ALA A 15 -4.65 -20.40 14.36
CA ALA A 15 -3.90 -19.30 14.96
C ALA A 15 -2.68 -18.89 14.12
N SER A 16 -1.95 -19.84 13.54
CA SER A 16 -0.80 -19.52 12.68
C SER A 16 -1.22 -18.80 11.40
N ILE A 17 -2.35 -19.20 10.78
CA ILE A 17 -2.92 -18.52 9.61
C ILE A 17 -3.36 -17.09 9.96
N PHE A 18 -4.06 -16.90 11.08
CA PHE A 18 -4.52 -15.57 11.51
C PHE A 18 -3.33 -14.63 11.76
N ILE A 19 -2.32 -15.10 12.50
CA ILE A 19 -1.09 -14.33 12.77
C ILE A 19 -0.41 -13.90 11.45
N THR A 20 -0.33 -14.78 10.44
CA THR A 20 0.23 -14.39 9.12
C THR A 20 -0.57 -13.30 8.39
N THR A 21 -1.89 -13.26 8.57
CA THR A 21 -2.76 -12.28 7.89
C THR A 21 -2.76 -10.90 8.57
N GLU A 22 -2.60 -10.84 9.88
CA GLU A 22 -2.64 -9.58 10.65
C GLU A 22 -1.25 -9.04 11.02
N ALA A 23 -0.24 -9.92 11.13
CA ALA A 23 1.14 -9.58 11.46
C ALA A 23 2.12 -9.89 10.32
N GLY A 24 2.05 -9.11 9.24
CA GLY A 24 3.24 -8.71 8.48
C GLY A 24 3.91 -9.71 7.52
N LEU A 25 3.32 -10.88 7.23
CA LEU A 25 3.94 -11.86 6.31
C LEU A 25 3.46 -11.75 4.85
N ILE A 26 2.30 -11.15 4.59
CA ILE A 26 1.80 -10.94 3.22
C ILE A 26 2.20 -9.54 2.72
N PRO A 27 3.08 -9.44 1.71
CA PRO A 27 3.46 -8.16 1.14
C PRO A 27 2.23 -7.53 0.50
N ASN A 28 1.98 -6.27 0.82
CA ASN A 28 0.85 -5.54 0.26
C ASN A 28 1.17 -5.09 -1.16
N CYS A 29 1.01 -6.00 -2.13
CA CYS A 29 1.31 -5.76 -3.53
C CYS A 29 0.16 -5.07 -4.27
N CYS A 30 0.52 -4.15 -5.16
CA CYS A 30 -0.35 -3.72 -6.25
C CYS A 30 -0.48 -4.85 -7.27
N LEU A 31 -1.70 -5.29 -7.54
CA LEU A 31 -2.01 -6.31 -8.56
C LEU A 31 -2.33 -5.69 -9.93
N SER A 32 -2.74 -4.42 -9.95
CA SER A 32 -2.91 -3.65 -11.17
C SER A 32 -2.58 -2.18 -10.96
N THR A 33 -2.27 -1.51 -12.07
CA THR A 33 -1.93 -0.09 -12.09
C THR A 33 -2.98 0.71 -12.85
N ARG A 34 -3.05 2.01 -12.56
CA ARG A 34 -3.87 2.97 -13.30
C ARG A 34 -2.99 4.01 -13.97
N ASP A 35 -3.29 4.32 -15.22
CA ASP A 35 -2.53 5.31 -16.01
C ASP A 35 -2.98 6.75 -15.78
N LYS A 36 -4.06 6.95 -15.01
CA LYS A 36 -4.64 8.27 -14.76
C LYS A 36 -4.93 8.47 -13.29
N ILE A 37 -4.58 9.65 -12.80
CA ILE A 37 -4.88 10.10 -11.44
C ILE A 37 -5.22 11.59 -11.46
N SER A 38 -6.19 11.99 -10.65
CA SER A 38 -6.58 13.41 -10.59
C SER A 38 -5.51 14.25 -9.91
N ARG A 39 -5.32 15.49 -10.38
CA ARG A 39 -4.39 16.45 -9.78
C ARG A 39 -4.70 16.72 -8.30
N ILE A 40 -5.97 16.65 -7.91
CA ILE A 40 -6.42 16.82 -6.51
C ILE A 40 -5.84 15.70 -5.62
N LYS A 41 -5.85 14.45 -6.10
CA LYS A 41 -5.29 13.33 -5.33
C LYS A 41 -3.78 13.44 -5.18
N ILE A 42 -3.06 13.91 -6.21
CA ILE A 42 -1.62 14.18 -6.12
C ILE A 42 -1.33 15.27 -5.08
N LYS A 43 -2.13 16.35 -5.06
CA LYS A 43 -1.98 17.46 -4.10
C LYS A 43 -2.23 17.03 -2.65
N ASN A 44 -3.15 16.10 -2.44
CA ASN A 44 -3.51 15.59 -1.12
C ASN A 44 -2.66 14.39 -0.68
N ALA A 45 -1.69 13.97 -1.48
CA ALA A 45 -0.86 12.83 -1.17
C ALA A 45 0.16 13.18 -0.08
N GLN A 46 0.32 12.30 0.91
CA GLN A 46 1.35 12.46 1.94
C GLN A 46 2.72 12.01 1.44
N LYS A 47 2.73 10.90 0.69
CA LYS A 47 3.95 10.29 0.15
C LYS A 47 3.65 9.45 -1.08
N TYR A 48 4.71 9.06 -1.78
CA TYR A 48 4.65 8.02 -2.81
C TYR A 48 5.79 7.03 -2.59
N ASP A 49 5.55 5.77 -2.93
CA ASP A 49 6.52 4.67 -2.87
C ASP A 49 6.59 3.98 -4.24
N LEU A 50 7.73 3.39 -4.59
CA LEU A 50 7.88 2.56 -5.79
C LEU A 50 7.91 1.09 -5.40
N GLN A 51 6.98 0.31 -5.97
CA GLN A 51 6.96 -1.13 -5.89
C GLN A 51 7.82 -1.71 -7.02
N SER A 52 8.82 -2.50 -6.64
CA SER A 52 9.65 -3.27 -7.57
C SER A 52 8.94 -4.55 -8.00
N ASP A 53 9.19 -4.97 -9.23
CA ASP A 53 8.82 -6.27 -9.81
C ASP A 53 9.87 -7.37 -9.55
N ALA A 54 11.04 -7.01 -9.02
CA ALA A 54 12.13 -7.96 -8.70
C ALA A 54 12.03 -8.57 -7.29
N GLY A 55 10.92 -8.33 -6.59
CA GLY A 55 10.70 -8.75 -5.20
C GLY A 55 9.49 -9.68 -5.07
N PRO A 56 8.81 -9.70 -3.92
CA PRO A 56 7.64 -10.55 -3.71
C PRO A 56 6.37 -10.07 -4.46
N CYS A 57 6.47 -8.96 -5.18
CA CYS A 57 5.41 -8.43 -6.02
C CYS A 57 5.84 -8.52 -7.49
N GLU A 58 4.99 -9.04 -8.35
CA GLU A 58 5.29 -9.24 -9.78
C GLU A 58 5.03 -7.98 -10.63
N VAL A 59 4.26 -7.03 -10.12
CA VAL A 59 3.86 -5.83 -10.85
C VAL A 59 4.67 -4.63 -10.39
N LYS A 60 5.34 -3.96 -11.32
CA LYS A 60 5.97 -2.67 -11.04
C LYS A 60 4.91 -1.59 -10.91
N ALA A 61 4.87 -0.90 -9.77
CA ALA A 61 3.82 0.09 -9.50
C ALA A 61 4.34 1.31 -8.75
N LEU A 62 3.72 2.45 -9.00
CA LEU A 62 3.84 3.66 -8.18
C LEU A 62 2.69 3.70 -7.18
N ILE A 63 2.99 3.66 -5.90
CA ILE A 63 1.99 3.67 -4.82
C ILE A 63 1.84 5.09 -4.29
N LEU A 64 0.67 5.69 -4.49
CA LEU A 64 0.34 7.01 -3.96
C LEU A 64 -0.48 6.90 -2.68
N HIS A 65 -0.01 7.50 -1.59
CA HIS A 65 -0.68 7.49 -0.29
C HIS A 65 -1.51 8.77 -0.11
N VAL A 66 -2.82 8.61 0.08
CA VAL A 66 -3.76 9.73 0.32
C VAL A 66 -4.65 9.38 1.51
N GLY A 67 -4.33 9.95 2.68
CA GLY A 67 -4.94 9.60 3.96
C GLY A 67 -4.67 8.15 4.30
N LYS A 68 -5.73 7.38 4.58
CA LYS A 68 -5.65 5.93 4.84
C LYS A 68 -5.69 5.06 3.57
N LYS A 69 -5.83 5.67 2.39
CA LYS A 69 -5.98 4.96 1.12
C LYS A 69 -4.68 4.94 0.32
N ARG A 70 -4.47 3.85 -0.42
CA ARG A 70 -3.35 3.68 -1.37
C ARG A 70 -3.91 3.59 -2.78
N PHE A 71 -3.22 4.21 -3.73
CA PHE A 71 -3.55 4.12 -5.15
C PHE A 71 -2.36 3.55 -5.92
N CYS A 72 -2.58 2.44 -6.60
CA CYS A 72 -1.62 1.83 -7.50
C CYS A 72 -1.68 2.51 -8.87
N LEU A 73 -0.56 3.09 -9.30
CA LEU A 73 -0.41 3.87 -10.51
C LEU A 73 0.69 3.30 -11.39
N ASP A 74 0.63 3.58 -12.69
CA ASP A 74 1.71 3.21 -13.59
C ASP A 74 3.00 3.97 -13.20
N PRO A 75 4.17 3.29 -13.14
CA PRO A 75 5.46 3.91 -12.82
C PRO A 75 5.81 5.14 -13.66
N LYS A 76 5.32 5.24 -14.91
CA LYS A 76 5.53 6.40 -15.80
C LYS A 76 4.99 7.70 -15.21
N LEU A 77 4.01 7.63 -14.31
CA LEU A 77 3.43 8.80 -13.64
C LEU A 77 4.31 9.38 -12.54
N GLU A 78 5.41 8.72 -12.15
CA GLU A 78 6.26 9.15 -11.03
C GLU A 78 6.76 10.59 -11.20
N LYS A 79 7.23 10.95 -12.40
CA LYS A 79 7.72 12.30 -12.70
C LYS A 79 6.62 13.35 -12.49
N MET A 80 5.39 13.04 -12.91
CA MET A 80 4.24 13.93 -12.76
C MET A 80 3.84 14.07 -11.27
N VAL A 81 3.78 12.96 -10.54
CA VAL A 81 3.46 12.93 -9.10
C VAL A 81 4.50 13.73 -8.31
N LYS A 82 5.79 13.46 -8.53
CA LYS A 82 6.92 14.15 -7.89
C LYS A 82 6.87 15.66 -8.12
N ARG A 83 6.62 16.11 -9.37
CA ARG A 83 6.45 17.53 -9.69
C ARG A 83 5.23 18.14 -8.99
N GLY A 84 4.11 17.42 -8.97
CA GLY A 84 2.88 17.87 -8.32
C GLY A 84 3.06 18.06 -6.81
N MET A 85 3.74 17.13 -6.14
CA MET A 85 4.03 17.20 -4.70
C MET A 85 5.07 18.28 -4.36
N ARG A 86 6.13 18.44 -5.17
CA ARG A 86 7.13 19.52 -4.95
C ARG A 86 6.53 20.92 -5.02
N LYS A 87 5.57 21.15 -5.92
CA LYS A 87 4.86 22.44 -6.00
C LYS A 87 4.11 22.77 -4.70
N MET A 88 3.61 21.76 -3.98
CA MET A 88 2.96 21.94 -2.68
C MET A 88 3.99 22.22 -1.57
N ASN A 89 5.15 21.56 -1.57
CA ASN A 89 6.19 21.84 -0.58
C ASN A 89 6.72 23.28 -0.67
N MET A 90 6.74 23.88 -1.87
CA MET A 90 7.01 25.32 -2.03
C MET A 90 5.88 26.24 -1.56
N HIS A 91 4.64 25.75 -1.43
CA HIS A 91 3.48 26.52 -0.97
C HIS A 91 3.13 26.25 0.50
N GLY A 92 4.01 25.57 1.24
CA GLY A 92 3.81 25.21 2.64
C GLY A 92 2.74 24.13 2.86
N PRO A 93 2.86 23.30 3.91
CA PRO A 93 1.79 22.39 4.28
C PRO A 93 0.55 23.21 4.66
N LYS A 94 -0.56 23.04 3.93
CA LYS A 94 -1.86 23.49 4.41
C LYS A 94 -2.24 22.63 5.62
N GLN A 95 -1.87 23.08 6.81
CA GLN A 95 -2.47 22.59 8.06
C GLN A 95 -3.98 22.73 7.92
N LYS A 96 -4.69 21.61 7.83
CA LYS A 96 -6.14 21.62 8.05
C LYS A 96 -6.31 21.71 9.56
N SER A 97 -6.75 22.89 10.03
CA SER A 97 -7.32 23.03 11.38
C SER A 97 -8.44 22.00 11.51
N GLN A 98 -8.36 21.21 12.57
CA GLN A 98 -9.49 20.52 13.14
C GLN A 98 -10.46 21.55 13.71
#